data_AF-A0A2E6I8S4-F1
#
_entry.id   AF-A0A2E6I8S4-F1
#
_cell.length_a   1.000
_cell.length_b   1.000
_cell.length_c   1.000
_cell.angle_alpha   90.00
_cell.angle_beta   90.00
_cell.angle_gamma   90.00
#
_symmetry.space_group_name_H-M   'P 1'
#
loop_
_entity.id
_entity.type
_entity.pdbx_description
1 polymer ?
#
loop_
_entity_poly.entity_id
_entity_poly.type
_entity_poly.pdbx_seq_one_letter_code
_entity_poly.pdbx_strand_id
1 'polypeptide(L)'
;MARDSGVSPSAPHVNLSTGGGVKKPLSGQETTDGVALLVSDTGRTNFSTTSHPQGTIGTAKVKLSEIALNKATVISKRGFLLKASSGNSGTIHIGTTNVSTTNGMVLEAGDSIFIDITNSDNIYLIGSGAGQNIFWMDM
;
A
#
# COMPACT_ATOMS: atom_id res chain seq x y z
N MET A 1 -34.43 -13.86 -37.61
CA MET A 1 -34.14 -12.41 -37.69
C MET A 1 -32.71 -12.20 -37.20
N ALA A 2 -31.75 -12.10 -38.10
CA ALA A 2 -30.36 -11.80 -37.75
C ALA A 2 -30.29 -10.34 -37.30
N ARG A 3 -30.08 -10.10 -36.01
CA ARG A 3 -30.23 -8.76 -35.41
C ARG A 3 -29.07 -7.80 -35.71
N ASP A 4 -28.10 -8.17 -36.55
CA ASP A 4 -26.89 -7.33 -36.70
C ASP A 4 -26.15 -7.46 -38.05
N SER A 5 -26.85 -7.78 -39.15
CA SER A 5 -26.22 -7.72 -40.47
C SER A 5 -26.26 -6.29 -41.02
N GLY A 6 -25.23 -5.49 -40.74
CA GLY A 6 -25.07 -4.17 -41.35
C GLY A 6 -24.54 -3.06 -40.43
N VAL A 7 -24.30 -3.34 -39.15
CA VAL A 7 -23.63 -2.38 -38.27
C VAL A 7 -22.13 -2.61 -38.37
N SER A 8 -21.40 -1.63 -38.90
CA SER A 8 -19.94 -1.65 -38.84
C SER A 8 -19.50 -1.71 -37.37
N PRO A 9 -18.62 -2.64 -36.97
CA PRO A 9 -18.18 -2.74 -35.59
C PRO A 9 -17.65 -1.38 -35.11
N SER A 10 -18.31 -0.79 -34.13
CA SER A 10 -17.85 0.43 -33.47
C SER A 10 -16.74 0.04 -32.49
N ALA A 11 -15.51 0.49 -32.74
CA ALA A 11 -14.44 0.32 -31.76
C ALA A 11 -14.87 0.95 -30.42
N PRO A 12 -14.65 0.27 -29.27
CA PRO A 12 -14.92 0.85 -27.97
C PRO A 12 -14.11 2.14 -27.81
N HIS A 13 -14.78 3.24 -27.49
CA HIS A 13 -14.13 4.53 -27.23
C HIS A 13 -14.20 4.83 -25.73
N VAL A 14 -13.08 5.27 -25.15
CA VAL A 14 -13.02 5.76 -23.77
C VAL A 14 -13.11 7.28 -23.81
N ASN A 15 -14.17 7.85 -23.25
CA ASN A 15 -14.29 9.30 -23.08
C ASN A 15 -13.47 9.74 -21.86
N LEU A 16 -12.35 10.42 -22.11
CA LEU A 16 -11.57 11.12 -21.09
C LEU A 16 -12.09 12.55 -21.02
N SER A 17 -12.83 12.92 -19.96
CA SER A 17 -13.04 14.33 -19.65
C SER A 17 -11.76 14.89 -19.05
N THR A 18 -11.20 15.92 -19.66
CA THR A 18 -9.95 16.54 -19.23
C THR A 18 -10.12 17.22 -17.88
N GLY A 19 -9.67 16.56 -16.81
CA GLY A 19 -9.33 17.22 -15.54
C GLY A 19 -7.94 17.87 -15.55
N GLY A 20 -7.25 17.94 -16.71
CA GLY A 20 -5.93 18.56 -16.85
C GLY A 20 -5.26 18.16 -18.17
N GLY A 21 -4.44 19.05 -18.74
CA GLY A 21 -3.83 18.94 -20.08
C GLY A 21 -2.77 17.85 -20.28
N VAL A 22 -2.73 16.81 -19.44
CA VAL A 22 -1.74 15.73 -19.51
C VAL A 22 -2.38 14.48 -20.11
N LYS A 23 -2.01 14.11 -21.33
CA LYS A 23 -2.40 12.83 -21.95
C LYS A 23 -1.71 11.68 -21.22
N LYS A 24 -2.47 10.68 -20.74
CA LYS A 24 -1.94 9.44 -20.18
C LYS A 24 -2.18 8.31 -21.19
N PRO A 25 -1.18 7.49 -21.55
CA PRO A 25 -1.40 6.35 -22.43
C PRO A 25 -2.28 5.33 -21.72
N LEU A 26 -3.43 4.99 -22.31
CA LEU A 26 -4.24 3.83 -21.96
C LEU A 26 -3.83 2.72 -22.93
N SER A 27 -3.32 1.58 -22.43
CA SER A 27 -3.06 0.40 -23.24
C SER A 27 -4.10 -0.68 -22.96
N GLY A 28 -4.69 -1.23 -24.01
CA GLY A 28 -5.50 -2.44 -23.91
C GLY A 28 -4.62 -3.69 -24.00
N GLN A 29 -5.09 -4.80 -23.45
CA GLN A 29 -4.52 -6.14 -23.68
C GLN A 29 -5.61 -7.02 -24.31
N GLU A 30 -5.25 -7.73 -25.39
CA GLU A 30 -6.11 -8.75 -25.98
C GLU A 30 -6.06 -10.03 -25.14
N THR A 31 -7.23 -10.61 -24.88
CA THR A 31 -7.42 -11.90 -24.20
C THR A 31 -8.36 -12.79 -25.02
N THR A 32 -8.43 -14.08 -24.70
CA THR A 32 -9.35 -15.04 -25.38
C THR A 32 -10.83 -14.63 -25.25
N ASP A 33 -11.16 -13.81 -24.25
CA ASP A 33 -12.52 -13.37 -23.94
C ASP A 33 -12.82 -11.92 -24.42
N GLY A 34 -11.84 -11.21 -25.00
CA GLY A 34 -12.03 -9.85 -25.57
C GLY A 34 -10.88 -8.86 -25.31
N VAL A 35 -11.14 -7.57 -25.59
CA VAL A 35 -10.21 -6.44 -25.35
C VAL A 35 -10.53 -5.80 -24.00
N ALA A 36 -9.57 -5.78 -23.07
CA ALA A 36 -9.71 -5.13 -21.77
C ALA A 36 -8.73 -3.96 -21.61
N LEU A 37 -9.13 -2.91 -20.88
CA LEU A 37 -8.19 -1.90 -20.38
C LEU A 37 -7.30 -2.56 -19.33
N LEU A 38 -5.97 -2.45 -19.52
CA LEU A 38 -5.04 -2.94 -18.51
C LEU A 38 -5.05 -1.99 -17.31
N VAL A 39 -5.91 -2.26 -16.32
CA VAL A 39 -5.68 -1.75 -14.98
C VAL A 39 -4.59 -2.63 -14.40
N SER A 40 -3.36 -2.12 -14.30
CA SER A 40 -2.29 -2.85 -13.64
C SER A 40 -2.49 -2.84 -12.12
N ASP A 41 -3.52 -3.56 -11.64
CA ASP A 41 -3.37 -4.37 -10.42
C ASP A 41 -2.52 -5.59 -10.79
N THR A 42 -1.35 -5.36 -11.40
CA THR A 42 -0.36 -6.42 -11.58
C THR A 42 0.25 -6.62 -10.21
N GLY A 43 -0.37 -7.54 -9.45
CA GLY A 43 0.16 -8.02 -8.19
C GLY A 43 1.62 -8.41 -8.34
N ARG A 44 2.40 -8.24 -7.27
CA ARG A 44 3.80 -8.66 -7.28
C ARG A 44 3.85 -10.18 -7.37
N THR A 45 4.69 -10.72 -8.27
CA THR A 45 4.89 -12.17 -8.43
C THR A 45 5.68 -12.79 -7.27
N ASN A 46 6.29 -11.94 -6.43
CA ASN A 46 6.98 -12.32 -5.20
C ASN A 46 7.02 -11.13 -4.22
N PHE A 47 7.36 -11.38 -2.97
CA PHE A 47 7.67 -10.30 -2.03
C PHE A 47 8.87 -9.49 -2.53
N SER A 48 8.91 -8.20 -2.21
CA SER A 48 10.05 -7.31 -2.55
C SER A 48 11.37 -7.79 -1.95
N THR A 49 11.30 -8.60 -0.89
CA THR A 49 12.42 -9.12 -0.13
C THR A 49 12.19 -10.58 0.27
N THR A 50 13.26 -11.33 0.48
CA THR A 50 13.25 -12.76 0.86
C THR A 50 12.59 -13.04 2.22
N SER A 51 12.41 -11.99 3.03
CA SER A 51 11.68 -11.98 4.29
C SER A 51 10.65 -10.86 4.26
N HIS A 52 9.53 -11.01 4.97
CA HIS A 52 8.61 -9.89 5.16
C HIS A 52 9.35 -8.68 5.75
N PRO A 53 9.14 -7.47 5.22
CA PRO A 53 9.65 -6.27 5.86
C PRO A 53 9.19 -6.22 7.31
N GLN A 54 10.16 -6.15 8.22
CA GLN A 54 9.93 -6.17 9.66
C GLN A 54 10.85 -5.18 10.35
N GLY A 55 10.43 -4.70 11.51
CA GLY A 55 11.20 -3.78 12.33
C GLY A 55 10.81 -3.90 13.79
N THR A 56 11.75 -3.58 14.67
CA THR A 56 11.53 -3.53 16.12
C THR A 56 11.43 -2.08 16.56
N ILE A 57 10.38 -1.77 17.31
CA ILE A 57 10.03 -0.45 17.80
C ILE A 57 10.34 -0.37 19.30
N GLY A 58 10.94 0.75 19.70
CA GLY A 58 11.24 1.08 21.08
C GLY A 58 10.23 2.04 21.70
N THR A 59 10.60 2.61 22.84
CA THR A 59 9.85 3.70 23.51
C THR A 59 10.17 5.08 22.94
N ALA A 60 11.18 5.19 22.08
CA ALA A 60 11.42 6.38 21.27
C ALA A 60 10.62 6.28 19.98
N LYS A 61 10.02 7.39 19.54
CA LYS A 61 9.36 7.46 18.24
C LYS A 61 10.37 7.27 17.10
N VAL A 62 9.98 6.52 16.08
CA VAL A 62 10.79 6.21 14.89
C VAL A 62 9.95 6.35 13.64
N LYS A 63 10.57 6.63 12.49
CA LYS A 63 9.89 6.50 11.20
C LYS A 63 9.83 5.05 10.74
N LEU A 64 8.83 4.69 9.95
CA LEU A 64 8.75 3.36 9.33
C LEU A 64 9.97 3.06 8.44
N SER A 65 10.50 4.06 7.75
CA SER A 65 11.73 3.94 6.94
C SER A 65 12.97 3.60 7.77
N GLU A 66 13.08 4.14 8.99
CA GLU A 66 14.26 3.97 9.86
C GLU A 66 14.37 2.56 10.45
N ILE A 67 13.26 1.83 10.50
CA ILE A 67 13.20 0.44 10.95
C ILE A 67 13.19 -0.57 9.80
N ALA A 68 13.18 -0.11 8.55
CA ALA A 68 13.33 -0.97 7.39
C ALA A 68 14.74 -1.56 7.30
N LEU A 69 14.86 -2.76 6.72
CA LEU A 69 16.10 -3.56 6.66
C LEU A 69 17.32 -2.79 6.09
N ASN A 70 17.08 -1.78 5.23
CA ASN A 70 18.12 -0.93 4.64
C ASN A 70 18.01 0.55 5.03
N LYS A 71 17.16 0.87 6.02
CA LYS A 71 16.84 2.25 6.44
C LYS A 71 16.47 3.18 5.29
N ALA A 72 15.82 2.62 4.27
CA ALA A 72 15.51 3.31 3.04
C ALA A 72 14.05 3.79 3.05
N THR A 73 13.83 4.98 2.50
CA THR A 73 12.48 5.47 2.23
C THR A 73 11.80 4.59 1.19
N VAL A 74 10.61 4.10 1.53
CA VAL A 74 9.75 3.35 0.63
C VAL A 74 8.60 4.25 0.19
N ILE A 75 8.44 4.41 -1.11
CA ILE A 75 7.29 5.09 -1.72
C ILE A 75 6.34 4.02 -2.26
N SER A 76 5.26 3.83 -1.54
CA SER A 76 4.17 2.93 -1.88
C SER A 76 3.20 3.57 -2.88
N LYS A 77 2.47 2.77 -3.66
CA LYS A 77 1.53 3.28 -4.67
C LYS A 77 0.20 3.70 -4.05
N ARG A 78 -0.25 2.99 -3.02
CA ARG A 78 -1.57 3.10 -2.39
C ARG A 78 -1.49 3.25 -0.88
N GLY A 79 -0.45 2.72 -0.24
CA GLY A 79 -0.27 2.83 1.21
C GLY A 79 0.47 1.66 1.83
N PHE A 80 0.33 1.49 3.13
CA PHE A 80 0.97 0.39 3.85
C PHE A 80 -0.07 -0.42 4.61
N LEU A 81 -0.05 -1.74 4.44
CA LEU A 81 -0.65 -2.64 5.43
C LEU A 81 0.38 -2.87 6.52
N LEU A 82 0.03 -2.52 7.75
CA LEU A 82 0.84 -2.70 8.95
C LEU A 82 0.26 -3.82 9.79
N LYS A 83 1.13 -4.68 10.34
CA LYS A 83 0.75 -5.84 11.14
C LYS A 83 1.63 -5.93 12.37
N ALA A 84 1.03 -5.83 13.56
CA ALA A 84 1.75 -6.08 14.81
C ALA A 84 2.00 -7.59 14.97
N SER A 85 3.20 -7.94 15.46
CA SER A 85 3.50 -9.32 15.84
C SER A 85 2.57 -9.79 16.96
N SER A 86 2.10 -11.03 16.88
CA SER A 86 1.33 -11.65 17.97
C SER A 86 2.17 -11.92 19.22
N GLY A 87 3.51 -11.88 19.10
CA GLY A 87 4.44 -12.03 20.23
C GLY A 87 4.74 -10.72 20.97
N ASN A 88 4.12 -9.61 20.58
CA ASN A 88 4.29 -8.33 21.27
C ASN A 88 3.67 -8.38 22.67
N SER A 89 4.42 -7.93 23.68
CA SER A 89 3.92 -7.82 25.06
C SER A 89 3.30 -6.44 25.35
N GLY A 90 3.45 -5.49 24.43
CA GLY A 90 2.89 -4.15 24.50
C GLY A 90 2.16 -3.79 23.21
N THR A 91 1.80 -2.51 23.08
CA THR A 91 1.08 -1.97 21.93
C THR A 91 1.98 -1.08 21.10
N ILE A 92 1.67 -0.97 19.81
CA ILE A 92 2.32 -0.05 18.89
C ILE A 92 1.36 1.09 18.60
N HIS A 93 1.85 2.32 18.69
CA HIS A 93 1.07 3.52 18.38
C HIS A 93 1.58 4.12 17.08
N ILE A 94 0.65 4.37 16.16
CA ILE A 94 0.91 4.88 14.81
C ILE A 94 0.42 6.32 14.72
N GLY A 95 1.19 7.19 14.08
CA GLY A 95 0.75 8.55 13.83
C GLY A 95 1.74 9.38 13.02
N THR A 96 1.69 10.70 13.25
CA THR A 96 2.59 11.69 12.66
C THR A 96 3.84 11.89 13.53
N THR A 97 4.69 12.86 13.19
CA THR A 97 5.87 13.23 14.00
C THR A 97 5.58 13.51 15.49
N ASN A 98 4.33 13.82 15.83
CA ASN A 98 3.87 14.08 17.19
C ASN A 98 3.22 12.87 17.89
N VAL A 99 3.34 11.67 17.32
CA VAL A 99 2.80 10.45 17.92
C VAL A 99 3.40 10.19 19.30
N SER A 100 2.55 9.77 20.22
CA SER A 100 2.84 9.34 21.57
C SER A 100 1.99 8.10 21.90
N THR A 101 2.25 7.51 23.06
CA THR A 101 1.43 6.41 23.62
C THR A 101 0.04 6.86 24.10
N THR A 102 -0.30 8.15 23.96
CA THR A 102 -1.59 8.70 24.40
C THR A 102 -2.43 9.27 23.27
N ASN A 103 -1.83 9.54 22.10
CA ASN A 103 -2.52 10.16 20.96
C ASN A 103 -2.43 9.34 19.65
N GLY A 104 -1.60 8.29 19.62
CA GLY A 104 -1.43 7.48 18.43
C GLY A 104 -2.54 6.44 18.27
N MET A 105 -2.76 6.05 17.03
CA MET A 105 -3.63 4.94 16.69
C MET A 105 -3.00 3.63 17.16
N VAL A 106 -3.71 2.89 18.01
CA VAL A 106 -3.19 1.71 18.69
C VAL A 106 -3.32 0.46 17.81
N LEU A 107 -2.25 -0.32 17.71
CA LEU A 107 -2.29 -1.73 17.33
C LEU A 107 -1.89 -2.59 18.53
N GLU A 108 -2.77 -3.52 18.89
CA GLU A 108 -2.45 -4.58 19.85
C GLU A 108 -1.70 -5.74 19.17
N ALA A 109 -1.18 -6.65 19.98
CA ALA A 109 -0.49 -7.82 19.48
C ALA A 109 -1.42 -8.65 18.58
N GLY A 110 -1.03 -8.86 17.33
CA GLY A 110 -1.87 -9.58 16.37
C GLY A 110 -2.76 -8.69 15.51
N ASP A 111 -2.89 -7.39 15.80
CA ASP A 111 -3.70 -6.50 14.97
C ASP A 111 -3.02 -6.16 13.64
N SER A 112 -3.86 -5.77 12.67
CA SER A 112 -3.43 -5.16 11.41
C SER A 112 -4.28 -3.95 11.09
N ILE A 113 -3.66 -2.99 10.40
CA ILE A 113 -4.37 -1.87 9.82
C ILE A 113 -3.79 -1.53 8.45
N PHE A 114 -4.66 -1.07 7.55
CA PHE A 114 -4.25 -0.39 6.33
C PHE A 114 -4.24 1.13 6.54
N ILE A 115 -3.17 1.78 6.12
CA ILE A 115 -3.06 3.24 6.08
C ILE A 115 -2.74 3.71 4.67
N ASP A 116 -3.45 4.74 4.23
CA ASP A 116 -3.38 5.35 2.90
C ASP A 116 -2.29 6.45 2.80
N ILE A 117 -1.18 6.23 3.50
CA ILE A 117 0.00 7.10 3.46
C ILE A 117 1.05 6.46 2.55
N THR A 118 1.46 7.15 1.49
CA THR A 118 2.32 6.57 0.46
C THR A 118 3.82 6.66 0.75
N ASN A 119 4.26 7.56 1.62
CA ASN A 119 5.67 7.71 1.97
C ASN A 119 5.94 7.20 3.39
N SER A 120 6.81 6.20 3.52
CA SER A 120 7.20 5.62 4.82
C SER A 120 7.84 6.62 5.78
N ASP A 121 8.44 7.71 5.30
CA ASP A 121 9.02 8.76 6.15
C ASP A 121 7.97 9.59 6.91
N ASN A 122 6.71 9.52 6.47
CA ASN A 122 5.59 10.23 7.08
C ASN A 122 4.81 9.37 8.08
N ILE A 123 5.20 8.10 8.27
CA ILE A 123 4.59 7.17 9.20
C ILE A 123 5.51 7.04 10.41
N TYR A 124 5.03 7.49 11.57
CA TYR A 124 5.78 7.40 12.82
C TYR A 124 5.15 6.37 13.75
N LEU A 125 6.02 5.69 14.49
CA LEU A 125 5.70 4.55 15.33
C LEU A 125 6.34 4.72 16.70
N ILE A 126 5.63 4.37 17.77
CA ILE A 126 6.16 4.32 19.13
C ILE A 126 5.53 3.15 19.90
N GLY A 127 6.35 2.34 20.56
CA GLY A 127 5.89 1.24 21.40
C GLY A 127 5.52 1.70 22.81
N SER A 128 4.53 1.07 23.43
CA SER A 128 4.28 1.24 24.87
C SER A 128 5.41 0.70 25.75
N GLY A 129 6.24 -0.18 25.18
CA GLY A 129 7.49 -0.67 25.75
C GLY A 129 8.52 -0.91 24.64
N ALA A 130 9.73 -1.34 25.01
CA ALA A 130 10.74 -1.74 24.02
C ALA A 130 10.42 -3.10 23.41
N GLY A 131 10.97 -3.39 22.23
CA GLY A 131 10.92 -4.74 21.64
C GLY A 131 9.62 -5.08 20.90
N GLN A 132 8.83 -4.07 20.49
CA GLN A 132 7.58 -4.32 19.77
C GLN A 132 7.86 -4.55 18.29
N ASN A 133 7.53 -5.71 17.77
CA ASN A 133 7.78 -6.06 16.37
C ASN A 133 6.58 -5.73 15.49
N ILE A 134 6.87 -5.12 14.34
CA ILE A 134 5.90 -4.80 13.29
C ILE A 134 6.36 -5.37 11.96
N PHE A 135 5.39 -5.80 11.15
CA PHE A 135 5.58 -6.19 9.77
C PHE A 135 4.80 -5.24 8.86
N TRP A 136 5.25 -5.05 7.63
CA TRP A 136 4.50 -4.25 6.66
C TRP A 136 4.57 -4.77 5.23
N MET A 137 3.55 -4.38 4.47
CA MET A 137 3.51 -4.51 3.02
C MET A 137 3.19 -3.15 2.41
N ASP A 138 4.02 -2.69 1.48
CA ASP A 138 3.70 -1.63 0.53
C ASP A 138 2.61 -2.13 -0.45
N MET A 139 1.70 -1.27 -0.91
CA MET A 139 0.59 -1.63 -1.80
C MET A 139 0.44 -0.64 -2.94
#